data_AF-A0A1E1WE15-F1
#
_entry.id   AF-A0A1E1WE15-F1
#
_cell.length_a   1.000
_cell.length_b   1.000
_cell.length_c   1.000
_cell.angle_alpha   90.00
_cell.angle_beta   90.00
_cell.angle_gamma   90.00
#
_symmetry.space_group_name_H-M   'P 1'
#
loop_
_entity.id
_entity.type
_entity.pdbx_description
1 polymer ?
#
loop_
_entity_poly.entity_id
_entity_poly.type
_entity_poly.pdbx_seq_one_letter_code
_entity_poly.pdbx_strand_id
1 'polypeptide(L)'
;ADKDGDRRDSEPVLGQKLIHQAELESQLFKYEGTFAEYLEMLTQLGHVVLFSSAFPLAALCALVNNACEVRADAFKLCHVAQRPFGERVNSIGSWQHAMEAMVALAVLVNCALIGLSGPVHRLLPDATSAQTILFIVALEHVVLVIVLALRIAIPSIP
;
A
#
# COMPACT_ATOMS: atom_id res chain seq x y z
N ALA A 1 78.64 4.91 -20.16
CA ALA A 1 77.88 5.24 -18.94
C ALA A 1 76.74 6.15 -19.37
N ASP A 2 75.70 5.58 -19.95
CA ASP A 2 74.60 4.90 -19.26
C ASP A 2 73.72 5.90 -18.49
N LYS A 3 72.59 6.28 -19.10
CA LYS A 3 71.25 6.01 -18.57
C LYS A 3 70.22 6.59 -19.53
N ASP A 4 69.97 5.86 -20.61
CA ASP A 4 68.65 5.87 -21.25
C ASP A 4 67.67 5.32 -20.23
N GLY A 5 67.02 6.23 -19.52
CA GLY A 5 65.97 5.93 -18.55
C GLY A 5 64.71 5.53 -19.29
N ASP A 6 64.68 4.26 -19.69
CA ASP A 6 63.53 3.41 -19.98
C ASP A 6 62.21 3.98 -19.42
N ARG A 7 61.54 4.80 -20.23
CA ARG A 7 60.12 5.10 -20.09
C ARG A 7 59.41 3.80 -20.44
N ARG A 8 59.22 2.96 -19.42
CA ARG A 8 58.26 1.86 -19.46
C ARG A 8 56.89 2.48 -19.57
N ASP A 9 56.51 2.75 -20.81
CA ASP A 9 55.14 2.86 -21.24
C ASP A 9 54.47 1.58 -20.76
N SER A 10 53.78 1.70 -19.62
CA SER A 10 53.01 0.61 -19.07
C SER A 10 51.95 0.30 -20.12
N GLU A 11 52.13 -0.82 -20.82
CA GLU A 11 51.18 -1.31 -21.81
C GLU A 11 49.76 -1.22 -21.20
N PRO A 12 48.78 -0.69 -21.93
CA PRO A 12 47.41 -0.71 -21.46
C PRO A 12 47.02 -2.17 -21.34
N VAL A 13 46.76 -2.63 -20.12
CA VAL A 13 46.33 -4.00 -19.84
C VAL A 13 45.11 -4.30 -20.71
N LEU A 14 45.34 -5.12 -21.72
CA LEU A 14 44.36 -5.58 -22.68
C LEU A 14 43.23 -6.31 -21.95
N GLY A 15 42.01 -5.78 -22.01
CA GLY A 15 40.82 -6.63 -22.06
C GLY A 15 39.90 -6.66 -20.84
N GLN A 16 39.95 -5.71 -19.91
CA GLN A 16 38.78 -5.46 -19.06
C GLN A 16 37.99 -4.32 -19.72
N LYS A 17 36.97 -4.65 -20.53
CA LYS A 17 35.95 -3.66 -20.91
C LYS A 17 35.38 -3.12 -19.61
N LEU A 18 35.87 -1.97 -19.17
CA LEU A 18 35.34 -1.27 -18.01
C LEU A 18 33.96 -0.77 -18.44
N ILE A 19 32.95 -1.61 -18.21
CA ILE A 19 31.55 -1.25 -18.49
C ILE A 19 31.29 0.03 -17.72
N HIS A 20 30.90 1.07 -18.45
CA HIS A 20 30.65 2.36 -17.84
C HIS A 20 29.40 2.26 -16.96
N GLN A 21 29.38 2.96 -15.82
CA GLN A 21 28.26 2.88 -14.87
C GLN A 21 26.91 3.12 -15.55
N ALA A 22 26.83 4.07 -16.49
CA ALA A 22 25.60 4.33 -17.23
C ALA A 22 25.14 3.14 -18.09
N GLU A 23 26.06 2.33 -18.63
CA GLU A 23 25.71 1.12 -19.38
C GLU A 23 25.13 0.05 -18.45
N LEU A 24 25.69 -0.11 -17.25
CA LEU A 24 25.15 -1.02 -16.22
C LEU A 24 23.77 -0.56 -15.75
N GLU A 25 23.61 0.73 -15.42
CA GLU A 25 22.33 1.30 -14.97
C GLU A 25 21.26 1.23 -16.06
N SER A 26 21.64 1.37 -17.34
CA SER A 26 20.69 1.25 -18.47
C SER A 26 20.07 -0.14 -18.60
N GLN A 27 20.69 -1.17 -18.01
CA GLN A 27 20.21 -2.54 -18.03
C GLN A 27 19.27 -2.87 -16.86
N LEU A 28 19.16 -1.98 -15.86
CA LEU A 28 18.21 -2.17 -14.75
C LEU A 28 16.76 -2.04 -15.21
N PHE A 29 15.82 -2.54 -14.40
CA PHE A 29 14.39 -2.45 -14.71
C PHE A 29 13.91 -0.99 -14.71
N LYS A 30 13.12 -0.60 -15.70
CA LYS A 30 12.56 0.75 -15.75
C LYS A 30 11.40 0.88 -14.77
N TYR A 31 11.47 1.87 -13.87
CA TYR A 31 10.37 2.17 -12.96
C TYR A 31 9.21 2.82 -13.71
N GLU A 32 8.10 2.10 -13.88
CA GLU A 32 6.91 2.53 -14.66
C GLU A 32 5.96 3.45 -13.86
N GLY A 33 6.25 3.70 -12.58
CA GLY A 33 5.44 4.53 -11.68
C GLY A 33 5.00 3.75 -10.44
N THR A 34 4.18 4.40 -9.60
CA THR A 34 3.80 3.92 -8.26
C THR A 34 2.49 3.12 -8.23
N PHE A 35 1.89 2.82 -9.40
CA PHE A 35 0.56 2.23 -9.46
C PHE A 35 0.49 0.86 -8.76
N ALA A 36 1.48 0.00 -8.99
CA ALA A 36 1.51 -1.34 -8.40
C ALA A 36 1.67 -1.26 -6.87
N GLU A 37 2.56 -0.39 -6.40
CA GLU A 37 2.81 -0.17 -4.97
C GLU A 37 1.56 0.36 -4.25
N TYR A 38 0.85 1.32 -4.85
CA TYR A 38 -0.41 1.80 -4.28
C TYR A 38 -1.52 0.76 -4.33
N LEU A 39 -1.59 -0.06 -5.40
CA LEU A 39 -2.59 -1.12 -5.51
C LEU A 39 -2.37 -2.20 -4.45
N GLU A 40 -1.12 -2.55 -4.19
CA GLU A 40 -0.74 -3.48 -3.13
C GLU A 40 -1.21 -2.96 -1.75
N MET A 41 -0.92 -1.70 -1.44
CA MET A 41 -1.36 -1.05 -0.20
C MET A 41 -2.88 -0.97 -0.09
N LEU A 42 -3.59 -0.63 -1.17
CA LEU A 42 -5.04 -0.57 -1.19
C LEU A 42 -5.66 -1.97 -0.95
N THR A 43 -5.09 -3.00 -1.56
CA THR A 43 -5.57 -4.39 -1.43
C THR A 43 -5.34 -4.89 -0.01
N GLN A 44 -4.17 -4.61 0.58
CA GLN A 44 -3.88 -4.95 1.97
C GLN A 44 -4.81 -4.22 2.94
N LEU A 45 -5.08 -2.93 2.72
CA LEU A 45 -6.09 -2.19 3.48
C LEU A 45 -7.44 -2.90 3.40
N GLY A 46 -7.87 -3.28 2.19
CA GLY A 46 -9.12 -4.01 1.95
C GLY A 46 -9.24 -5.28 2.79
N HIS A 47 -8.21 -6.13 2.81
CA HIS A 47 -8.19 -7.34 3.63
C HIS A 47 -8.38 -7.04 5.12
N VAL A 48 -7.75 -5.98 5.63
CA VAL A 48 -7.86 -5.57 7.02
C VAL A 48 -9.26 -5.02 7.32
N VAL A 49 -9.75 -4.06 6.54
CA VAL A 49 -10.98 -3.33 6.88
C VAL A 49 -12.26 -4.15 6.61
N LEU A 50 -12.28 -4.96 5.54
CA LEU A 50 -13.46 -5.75 5.17
C LEU A 50 -13.65 -6.98 6.07
N PHE A 51 -12.56 -7.59 6.55
CA PHE A 51 -12.60 -8.92 7.17
C PHE A 51 -12.00 -8.98 8.57
N SER A 52 -11.71 -7.84 9.22
CA SER A 52 -11.15 -7.82 10.59
C SER A 52 -12.03 -8.56 11.61
N SER A 53 -13.35 -8.55 11.44
CA SER A 53 -14.28 -9.29 12.29
C SER A 53 -14.14 -10.82 12.16
N ALA A 54 -13.72 -11.31 10.99
CA ALA A 54 -13.46 -12.73 10.75
C ALA A 54 -12.01 -13.14 11.10
N PHE A 55 -11.04 -12.24 10.87
CA PHE A 55 -9.63 -12.46 11.20
C PHE A 55 -9.02 -11.25 11.93
N PRO A 56 -9.14 -11.19 13.27
CA PRO A 56 -8.70 -10.03 14.06
C PRO A 56 -7.20 -9.75 13.99
N LEU A 57 -6.39 -10.77 13.70
CA LEU A 57 -4.93 -10.64 13.56
C LEU A 57 -4.51 -10.01 12.22
N ALA A 58 -5.44 -9.78 11.28
CA ALA A 58 -5.15 -9.18 9.97
C ALA A 58 -4.38 -7.87 10.10
N ALA A 59 -4.77 -7.01 11.04
CA ALA A 59 -4.11 -5.71 11.27
C ALA A 59 -2.66 -5.86 11.74
N LEU A 60 -2.37 -6.86 12.58
CA LEU A 60 -1.00 -7.13 13.03
C LEU A 60 -0.14 -7.69 11.90
N CYS A 61 -0.68 -8.62 11.10
CA CYS A 61 -0.01 -9.11 9.91
C CYS A 61 0.29 -7.98 8.93
N ALA A 62 -0.68 -7.09 8.70
CA ALA A 62 -0.51 -5.92 7.86
C ALA A 62 0.55 -4.94 8.39
N LEU A 63 0.60 -4.73 9.70
CA LEU A 63 1.62 -3.89 10.32
C LEU A 63 3.04 -4.45 10.11
N VAL A 64 3.21 -5.76 10.32
CA VAL A 64 4.48 -6.45 10.06
C VAL A 64 4.83 -6.38 8.58
N ASN A 65 3.86 -6.60 7.70
CA ASN A 65 4.06 -6.50 6.25
C ASN A 65 4.56 -5.10 5.87
N ASN A 66 3.87 -4.05 6.32
CA ASN A 66 4.26 -2.66 6.03
C ASN A 66 5.66 -2.31 6.54
N ALA A 67 6.05 -2.84 7.71
CA ALA A 67 7.39 -2.62 8.26
C ALA A 67 8.49 -3.27 7.40
N CYS A 68 8.22 -4.44 6.83
CA CYS A 68 9.10 -5.08 5.86
C CYS A 68 9.07 -4.34 4.51
N GLU A 69 7.89 -3.95 4.05
CA GLU A 69 7.67 -3.36 2.73
C GLU A 69 8.42 -2.04 2.55
N VAL A 70 8.46 -1.18 3.60
CA VAL A 70 9.27 0.05 3.56
C VAL A 70 10.74 -0.23 3.21
N ARG A 71 11.30 -1.34 3.70
CA ARG A 71 12.67 -1.74 3.38
C ARG A 71 12.78 -2.40 2.01
N ALA A 72 11.78 -3.21 1.63
CA ALA A 72 11.73 -3.88 0.34
C ALA A 72 11.64 -2.87 -0.81
N ASP A 73 10.76 -1.88 -0.72
CA ASP A 73 10.60 -0.81 -1.71
C ASP A 73 11.83 0.10 -1.78
N ALA A 74 12.45 0.41 -0.64
CA ALA A 74 13.72 1.13 -0.63
C ALA A 74 14.82 0.34 -1.35
N PHE A 75 14.89 -0.98 -1.13
CA PHE A 75 15.84 -1.84 -1.83
C PHE A 75 15.55 -1.90 -3.35
N LYS A 76 14.27 -2.03 -3.73
CA LYS A 76 13.81 -2.04 -5.12
C LYS A 76 14.26 -0.78 -5.86
N LEU A 77 14.08 0.40 -5.27
CA LEU A 77 14.48 1.67 -5.87
C LEU A 77 16.00 1.90 -5.91
N CYS A 78 16.74 1.38 -4.93
CA CYS A 78 18.19 1.61 -4.85
C CYS A 78 19.03 0.61 -5.65
N HIS A 79 18.55 -0.63 -5.87
CA HIS A 79 19.38 -1.71 -6.43
C HIS A 79 18.75 -2.46 -7.60
N VAL A 80 17.44 -2.34 -7.82
CA VAL A 80 16.72 -3.14 -8.83
C VAL A 80 16.23 -2.28 -9.99
N ALA A 81 15.76 -1.06 -9.69
CA ALA A 81 15.22 -0.15 -10.68
C ALA A 81 16.24 0.90 -11.16
N GLN A 82 16.06 1.35 -12.40
CA GLN A 82 16.64 2.59 -12.88
C GLN A 82 16.13 3.76 -12.04
N ARG A 83 16.98 4.76 -11.82
CA ARG A 83 16.58 5.96 -11.08
C ARG A 83 15.41 6.66 -11.81
N PRO A 84 14.21 6.73 -11.19
CA PRO A 84 13.09 7.41 -11.82
C PRO A 84 13.31 8.92 -11.83
N PHE A 85 12.69 9.60 -12.80
CA PHE A 85 12.64 11.06 -12.82
C PHE A 85 11.70 11.55 -11.72
N GLY A 86 12.12 12.60 -11.02
CA GLY A 86 11.32 13.18 -9.95
C GLY A 86 10.13 13.95 -10.51
N GLU A 87 8.93 13.54 -10.13
CA GLU A 87 7.68 14.26 -10.42
C GLU A 87 7.19 14.99 -9.17
N ARG A 88 6.77 16.25 -9.33
CA ARG A 88 6.16 17.01 -8.23
C ARG A 88 4.66 16.72 -8.21
N VAL A 89 4.22 16.09 -7.13
CA VAL A 89 2.80 15.79 -6.88
C VAL A 89 2.34 16.46 -5.60
N ASN A 90 1.11 16.96 -5.59
CA ASN A 90 0.52 17.66 -4.45
C ASN A 90 -0.31 16.74 -3.55
N SER A 91 -0.60 15.52 -4.01
CA SER A 91 -1.35 14.50 -3.27
C SER A 91 -1.09 13.12 -3.86
N ILE A 92 -1.59 12.08 -3.18
CA ILE A 92 -1.65 10.71 -3.70
C ILE A 92 -2.70 10.54 -4.82
N GLY A 93 -3.46 11.58 -5.15
CA GLY A 93 -4.44 11.57 -6.25
C GLY A 93 -5.66 10.67 -5.98
N SER A 94 -6.09 9.94 -7.01
CA SER A 94 -7.31 9.10 -6.99
C SER A 94 -7.27 7.99 -5.92
N TRP A 95 -6.09 7.61 -5.44
CA TRP A 95 -5.93 6.62 -4.37
C TRP A 95 -6.64 7.03 -3.07
N GLN A 96 -6.70 8.34 -2.77
CA GLN A 96 -7.47 8.85 -1.64
C GLN A 96 -8.95 8.46 -1.75
N HIS A 97 -9.55 8.70 -2.91
CA HIS A 97 -10.94 8.37 -3.19
C HIS A 97 -11.18 6.86 -3.17
N ALA A 98 -10.22 6.06 -3.64
CA ALA A 98 -10.28 4.60 -3.62
C ALA A 98 -10.27 4.05 -2.18
N MET A 99 -9.38 4.55 -1.32
CA MET A 99 -9.35 4.17 0.10
C MET A 99 -10.63 4.59 0.82
N GLU A 100 -11.14 5.79 0.51
CA GLU A 100 -12.40 6.29 1.06
C GLU A 100 -13.60 5.43 0.67
N ALA A 101 -13.66 4.96 -0.58
CA ALA A 101 -14.67 4.03 -1.07
C ALA A 101 -14.53 2.66 -0.40
N MET A 102 -13.29 2.17 -0.21
CA MET A 102 -12.99 0.93 0.49
C MET A 102 -13.52 0.96 1.94
N VAL A 103 -13.33 2.09 2.65
CA VAL A 103 -13.85 2.28 4.00
C VAL A 103 -15.38 2.27 4.02
N ALA A 104 -16.04 2.91 3.05
CA ALA A 104 -17.50 2.87 2.96
C ALA A 104 -18.01 1.44 2.72
N LEU A 105 -17.37 0.69 1.81
CA LEU A 105 -17.68 -0.72 1.58
C LEU A 105 -17.43 -1.59 2.82
N ALA A 106 -16.38 -1.29 3.59
CA ALA A 106 -16.08 -1.99 4.83
C ALA A 106 -17.19 -1.87 5.87
N VAL A 107 -17.86 -0.72 5.95
CA VAL A 107 -19.03 -0.55 6.83
C VAL A 107 -20.15 -1.51 6.42
N LEU A 108 -20.47 -1.57 5.11
CA LEU A 108 -21.50 -2.47 4.58
C LEU A 108 -21.19 -3.94 4.91
N VAL A 109 -19.97 -4.38 4.60
CA VAL A 109 -19.56 -5.78 4.80
C VAL A 109 -19.56 -6.15 6.28
N ASN A 110 -19.02 -5.31 7.17
CA ASN A 110 -19.00 -5.63 8.59
C ASN A 110 -20.40 -5.61 9.22
N CYS A 111 -21.29 -4.70 8.80
CA CYS A 111 -22.68 -4.72 9.26
C CYS A 111 -23.41 -5.98 8.80
N ALA A 112 -23.19 -6.41 7.56
CA ALA A 112 -23.72 -7.67 7.05
C ALA A 112 -23.18 -8.89 7.80
N LEU A 113 -21.87 -8.93 8.09
CA LEU A 113 -21.25 -10.01 8.87
C LEU A 113 -21.83 -10.08 10.28
N ILE A 114 -22.03 -8.94 10.95
CA ILE A 114 -22.70 -8.88 12.25
C ILE A 114 -24.13 -9.40 12.14
N GLY A 115 -24.86 -8.98 11.11
CA GLY A 115 -26.24 -9.40 10.87
C GLY A 115 -26.43 -10.90 10.63
N LEU A 116 -25.47 -11.51 9.93
CA LEU A 116 -25.42 -12.96 9.69
C LEU A 116 -24.84 -13.73 10.89
N SER A 117 -24.22 -13.04 11.84
CA SER A 117 -23.60 -13.67 13.00
C SER A 117 -24.63 -14.05 14.07
N GLY A 118 -24.40 -15.20 14.72
CA GLY A 118 -25.27 -15.70 15.79
C GLY A 118 -25.52 -14.77 17.00
N PRO A 119 -24.59 -13.86 17.40
CA PRO A 119 -24.84 -12.92 18.48
C PRO A 119 -26.09 -12.05 18.32
N VAL A 120 -26.42 -11.56 17.13
CA VAL A 120 -27.61 -10.71 16.92
C VAL A 120 -28.89 -11.50 17.20
N HIS A 121 -28.96 -12.74 16.75
CA HIS A 121 -30.08 -13.64 17.02
C HIS A 121 -30.21 -13.99 18.52
N ARG A 122 -29.12 -13.92 19.30
CA ARG A 122 -29.17 -14.11 20.76
C ARG A 122 -29.62 -12.85 21.51
N LEU A 123 -29.26 -11.67 21.00
CA LEU A 123 -29.63 -10.38 21.59
C LEU A 123 -31.10 -10.01 21.31
N LEU A 124 -31.62 -10.43 20.17
CA LEU A 124 -33.00 -10.19 19.74
C LEU A 124 -33.70 -11.53 19.38
N PRO A 125 -33.94 -12.41 20.35
CA PRO A 125 -34.46 -13.76 20.08
C PRO A 125 -35.88 -13.76 19.48
N ASP A 126 -36.69 -12.74 19.79
CA ASP A 126 -38.06 -12.62 19.31
C ASP A 126 -38.20 -11.73 18.06
N ALA A 127 -37.08 -11.22 17.52
CA ALA A 127 -37.13 -10.36 16.34
C ALA A 127 -37.39 -11.18 15.06
N THR A 128 -38.34 -10.70 14.27
CA THR A 128 -38.59 -11.22 12.92
C THR A 128 -37.41 -10.93 11.99
N SER A 129 -37.24 -11.71 10.93
CA SER A 129 -36.16 -11.49 9.94
C SER A 129 -36.16 -10.07 9.37
N ALA A 130 -37.34 -9.49 9.16
CA ALA A 130 -37.48 -8.11 8.70
C ALA A 130 -36.98 -7.08 9.74
N GLN A 131 -37.31 -7.28 11.02
CA GLN A 131 -36.83 -6.40 12.11
C GLN A 131 -35.31 -6.48 12.28
N THR A 132 -34.72 -7.68 12.15
CA THR A 132 -33.27 -7.86 12.19
C THR A 132 -32.58 -7.13 11.03
N ILE A 133 -33.09 -7.25 9.80
CA ILE A 133 -32.56 -6.51 8.64
C ILE A 133 -32.67 -5.00 8.85
N LEU A 134 -33.83 -4.50 9.30
CA LEU A 134 -34.01 -3.08 9.58
C LEU A 134 -33.05 -2.57 10.65
N PHE A 135 -32.81 -3.35 11.70
CA PHE A 135 -31.84 -3.02 12.75
C PHE A 135 -30.41 -2.93 12.19
N ILE A 136 -29.99 -3.88 11.35
CA ILE A 136 -28.67 -3.87 10.72
C ILE A 136 -28.51 -2.66 9.80
N VAL A 137 -29.51 -2.35 8.97
CA VAL A 137 -29.50 -1.18 8.08
C VAL A 137 -29.46 0.12 8.88
N ALA A 138 -30.19 0.20 10.00
CA ALA A 138 -30.13 1.36 10.89
C ALA A 138 -28.73 1.53 11.51
N LEU A 139 -28.13 0.43 11.98
CA LEU A 139 -26.76 0.43 12.51
C LEU A 139 -25.75 0.89 11.45
N GLU A 140 -25.87 0.38 10.23
CA GLU A 140 -25.05 0.76 9.08
C GLU A 140 -25.13 2.28 8.82
N HIS A 141 -26.34 2.85 8.74
CA HIS A 141 -26.54 4.28 8.52
C HIS A 141 -25.94 5.13 9.65
N VAL A 142 -26.05 4.69 10.91
CA VAL A 142 -25.42 5.36 12.05
C VAL A 142 -23.90 5.39 11.88
N VAL A 143 -23.27 4.27 11.52
CA VAL A 143 -21.82 4.20 11.30
C VAL A 143 -21.41 5.05 10.11
N LEU A 144 -22.14 5.04 9.00
CA LEU A 144 -21.87 5.89 7.83
C LEU A 144 -21.97 7.38 8.16
N VAL A 145 -22.98 7.79 8.94
CA VAL A 145 -23.13 9.17 9.42
C VAL A 145 -21.94 9.57 10.30
N ILE A 146 -21.47 8.69 11.18
CA ILE A 146 -20.29 8.94 12.00
C ILE A 146 -19.04 9.11 11.12
N VAL A 147 -18.83 8.22 10.14
CA VAL A 147 -17.70 8.31 9.20
C VAL A 147 -17.76 9.62 8.43
N LEU A 148 -18.93 10.03 7.94
CA LEU A 148 -19.12 11.29 7.24
C LEU A 148 -18.86 12.49 8.15
N ALA A 149 -19.37 12.47 9.38
CA ALA A 149 -19.14 13.52 10.36
C ALA A 149 -17.65 13.69 10.67
N LEU A 150 -16.92 12.58 10.85
CA LEU A 150 -15.46 12.61 11.04
C LEU A 150 -14.73 13.20 9.83
N ARG A 151 -15.14 12.85 8.61
CA ARG A 151 -14.56 13.43 7.38
C ARG A 151 -14.79 14.93 7.27
N ILE A 152 -15.95 15.42 7.71
CA ILE A 152 -16.27 16.86 7.69
C ILE A 152 -15.56 17.60 8.83
N ALA A 153 -15.44 16.96 10.01
CA ALA A 153 -14.88 17.58 11.21
C ALA A 153 -13.36 17.74 11.17
N ILE A 154 -12.64 16.85 10.49
CA ILE A 154 -11.18 16.89 10.39
C ILE A 154 -10.80 17.72 9.14
N PRO A 155 -10.23 18.93 9.30
CA PRO A 155 -9.80 19.74 8.18
C PRO A 155 -8.65 19.04 7.43
N SER A 156 -8.67 19.09 6.10
CA SER A 156 -7.68 18.44 5.23
C SER A 156 -6.34 19.15 5.16
N ILE A 157 -6.25 20.35 5.75
CA ILE A 157 -5.05 21.18 5.86
C ILE A 157 -4.95 21.70 7.30
N PRO A 158 -3.75 21.72 7.88
CA PRO A 158 -3.51 22.20 9.25
C PRO A 158 -3.70 23.72 9.39
#